data_AF-A0A662ULC1-F1
#
_entry.id   AF-A0A662ULC1-F1
#
_cell.length_a   1.000
_cell.length_b   1.000
_cell.length_c   1.000
_cell.angle_alpha   90.00
_cell.angle_beta   90.00
_cell.angle_gamma   90.00
#
_symmetry.space_group_name_H-M   'P 1'
#
loop_
_entity.id
_entity.type
_entity.pdbx_description
1 polymer ?
#
loop_
_entity_poly.entity_id
_entity_poly.type
_entity_poly.pdbx_seq_one_letter_code
_entity_poly.pdbx_strand_id
1 'polypeptide(L)'
;MNVLPLALNLAILTYFIGVLILALPIPYRQLKRWGIRLLSDAIMAAVLVSAYNIILGIGDFILNLLGYSWTGFMSWLTERTAILVTALMGLTYVTSWIKSLGYSMILSPLGLASSYITLALSAIRMMYFIASFIWNFRSELLALGLLLYSLPLRIGKDAGAFFIAASLIMYVGFPLMPVFVNIFQGATPQPTISSPVTLTCSIIDLGNEPIPYPVLRLYKEGSEIPIGVIKGDARGKVVLGDNLDVLPRNYTFSVEVLFMGYVFKPTPSIIRSGSGRTNYRLRLPNIIYQGGLAILLPSSLSVVHVKYLGSRLEVTLTKSGVEGGEVRIVKLASVRVTSLSINNASLQCSWSSWSWKGVQLSECVLSLGSLELDSTSPIFISISYTPREYPSPNIEERRIVCYESLVDIIMQYISIGIAYIYSFLFLPGVYLAALTTMAASLARVLGGGARLRLI
;
A
#
# COMPACT_ATOMS: atom_id res chain seq x y z
N MET A 1 19.01 -34.70 -30.22
CA MET A 1 18.66 -35.44 -31.45
C MET A 1 19.65 -35.07 -32.55
N ASN A 2 19.99 -36.01 -33.43
CA ASN A 2 20.95 -35.87 -34.54
C ASN A 2 20.44 -34.96 -35.67
N VAL A 3 20.07 -33.72 -35.34
CA VAL A 3 19.44 -32.74 -36.27
C VAL A 3 20.48 -32.10 -37.17
N LEU A 4 21.68 -31.81 -36.68
CA LEU A 4 22.78 -31.25 -37.47
C LEU A 4 23.26 -32.18 -38.59
N PRO A 5 23.56 -33.47 -38.31
CA PRO A 5 23.92 -34.43 -39.36
C PRO A 5 22.82 -34.61 -40.41
N LEU A 6 21.55 -34.58 -39.98
CA LEU A 6 20.41 -34.63 -40.89
C LEU A 6 20.35 -33.39 -41.79
N ALA A 7 20.53 -32.19 -41.23
CA ALA A 7 20.57 -30.94 -41.99
C ALA A 7 21.72 -30.93 -43.01
N LEU A 8 22.89 -31.47 -42.65
CA LEU A 8 24.02 -31.60 -43.58
C LEU A 8 23.71 -32.58 -44.72
N ASN A 9 23.12 -33.73 -44.42
CA ASN A 9 22.73 -34.71 -45.44
C ASN A 9 21.66 -34.15 -46.40
N LEU A 10 20.70 -33.37 -45.89
CA LEU A 10 19.70 -32.68 -46.69
C LEU A 10 20.33 -31.59 -47.59
N ALA A 11 21.32 -30.86 -47.08
CA ALA A 11 22.09 -29.91 -47.88
C ALA A 11 22.85 -30.61 -49.03
N ILE A 12 23.51 -31.74 -48.74
CA ILE A 12 24.21 -32.56 -49.75
C ILE A 12 23.23 -33.10 -50.79
N LEU A 13 22.06 -33.58 -50.37
CA LEU A 13 21.01 -34.03 -51.29
C LEU A 13 20.57 -32.89 -52.23
N THR A 14 20.36 -31.70 -51.68
CA THR A 14 19.99 -30.50 -52.45
C THR A 14 21.07 -30.12 -53.47
N TYR A 15 22.35 -30.26 -53.10
CA TYR A 15 23.48 -30.06 -53.99
C TYR A 15 23.45 -31.04 -55.17
N PHE A 16 23.27 -32.34 -54.92
CA PHE A 16 23.20 -33.36 -55.97
C PHE A 16 22.01 -33.16 -56.90
N ILE A 17 20.83 -32.80 -56.37
CA ILE A 17 19.67 -32.44 -57.18
C ILE A 17 20.01 -31.25 -58.10
N GLY A 18 20.68 -30.22 -57.57
CA GLY A 18 21.12 -29.06 -58.35
C GLY A 18 22.08 -29.42 -59.49
N VAL A 19 23.07 -30.28 -59.23
CA VAL A 19 24.02 -30.79 -60.24
C VAL A 19 23.31 -31.62 -61.30
N LEU A 20 22.40 -32.52 -60.90
CA LEU A 20 21.65 -33.37 -61.84
C LEU A 20 20.79 -32.53 -62.79
N ILE A 21 20.19 -31.45 -62.28
CA ILE A 21 19.41 -30.51 -63.09
C ILE A 21 20.27 -29.78 -64.12
N LEU A 22 21.52 -29.46 -63.77
CA LEU A 22 22.46 -28.81 -64.68
C LEU A 22 23.05 -29.77 -65.73
N ALA A 23 23.22 -31.04 -65.36
CA ALA A 23 23.71 -32.10 -66.24
C ALA A 23 22.65 -32.59 -67.24
N LEU A 24 21.35 -32.34 -67.00
CA LEU A 24 20.29 -32.72 -67.92
C LEU A 24 20.49 -32.08 -69.32
N PRO A 25 20.37 -32.86 -70.40
CA PRO A 25 20.48 -32.38 -71.78
C PRO A 25 19.19 -31.66 -72.22
N ILE A 26 18.63 -30.79 -71.37
CA ILE A 26 17.39 -30.05 -71.64
C ILE A 26 17.73 -28.55 -71.77
N PRO A 27 17.43 -27.90 -72.92
CA PRO A 27 17.77 -26.51 -73.17
C PRO A 27 16.79 -25.51 -72.53
N TYR A 28 16.26 -25.78 -71.33
CA TYR A 28 15.33 -24.86 -70.65
C TYR A 28 16.06 -23.93 -69.68
N ARG A 29 16.15 -22.64 -70.05
CA ARG A 29 16.94 -21.63 -69.32
C ARG A 29 16.49 -21.43 -67.86
N GLN A 30 15.19 -21.53 -67.58
CA GLN A 30 14.68 -21.35 -66.22
C GLN A 30 15.02 -22.54 -65.30
N LEU A 31 15.01 -23.76 -65.84
CA LEU A 31 15.38 -24.98 -65.10
C LEU A 31 16.86 -24.96 -64.74
N LYS A 32 17.75 -24.56 -65.67
CA LYS A 32 19.18 -24.38 -65.39
C LYS A 32 19.45 -23.30 -64.34
N ARG A 33 18.73 -22.17 -64.38
CA ARG A 33 18.82 -21.13 -63.33
C ARG A 33 18.41 -21.67 -61.96
N TRP A 34 17.44 -22.56 -61.91
CA TRP A 34 16.99 -23.17 -60.67
C TRP A 34 18.01 -24.17 -60.12
N GLY A 35 18.67 -24.96 -60.98
CA GLY A 35 19.82 -25.79 -60.60
C GLY A 35 20.97 -25.00 -59.97
N ILE A 36 21.37 -23.86 -60.57
CA ILE A 36 22.38 -22.95 -59.99
C ILE A 36 21.96 -22.43 -58.61
N ARG A 37 20.69 -22.05 -58.44
CA ARG A 37 20.15 -21.56 -57.16
C ARG A 37 20.11 -22.64 -56.07
N LEU A 38 19.78 -23.88 -56.43
CA LEU A 38 19.82 -25.00 -55.48
C LEU A 38 21.25 -25.30 -55.02
N LEU A 39 22.21 -25.22 -55.95
CA LEU A 39 23.62 -25.42 -55.64
C LEU A 39 24.16 -24.35 -54.68
N SER A 40 23.87 -23.07 -54.95
CA SER A 40 24.27 -21.97 -54.05
C SER A 40 23.63 -22.10 -52.65
N ASP A 41 22.36 -22.51 -52.59
CA ASP A 41 21.64 -22.65 -51.33
C ASP A 41 22.14 -23.84 -50.51
N ALA A 42 22.48 -24.95 -51.17
CA ALA A 42 23.08 -26.11 -50.52
C ALA A 42 24.45 -25.79 -49.91
N ILE A 43 25.30 -25.03 -50.62
CA ILE A 43 26.59 -24.57 -50.10
C ILE A 43 26.37 -23.66 -48.89
N MET A 44 25.44 -22.70 -48.98
CA MET A 44 25.13 -21.79 -47.87
C MET A 44 24.62 -22.55 -46.63
N ALA A 45 23.74 -23.54 -46.84
CA ALA A 45 23.24 -24.40 -45.77
C ALA A 45 24.37 -25.21 -45.10
N ALA A 46 25.27 -25.81 -45.89
CA ALA A 46 26.41 -26.57 -45.36
C ALA A 46 27.39 -25.68 -44.57
N VAL A 47 27.64 -24.45 -45.04
CA VAL A 47 28.46 -23.46 -44.31
C VAL A 47 27.80 -23.07 -42.99
N LEU A 48 26.49 -22.77 -43.00
CA LEU A 48 25.75 -22.41 -41.79
C LEU A 48 25.70 -23.56 -40.76
N VAL A 49 25.54 -24.80 -41.21
CA VAL A 49 25.60 -26.00 -40.34
C VAL A 49 26.99 -26.15 -39.72
N SER A 50 28.05 -25.94 -40.51
CA SER A 50 29.43 -26.00 -40.03
C SER A 50 29.76 -24.86 -39.04
N ALA A 51 29.10 -23.70 -39.20
CA ALA A 51 29.26 -22.53 -38.34
C ALA A 51 28.38 -22.55 -37.07
N TYR A 52 27.62 -23.61 -36.80
CA TYR A 52 26.65 -23.70 -35.69
C TYR A 52 27.19 -23.18 -34.35
N ASN A 53 28.33 -23.73 -33.90
CA ASN A 53 28.93 -23.35 -32.61
C ASN A 53 29.42 -21.90 -32.60
N ILE A 54 29.88 -21.39 -33.74
CA ILE A 54 30.32 -19.99 -33.88
C ILE A 54 29.12 -19.06 -33.75
N ILE A 55 28.00 -19.38 -34.41
CA ILE A 55 26.77 -18.57 -34.33
C ILE A 55 26.21 -18.56 -32.88
N LEU A 56 26.30 -19.68 -32.17
CA LEU A 56 26.00 -19.72 -30.73
C LEU A 56 26.97 -18.86 -29.92
N GLY A 57 28.27 -18.95 -30.16
CA GLY A 57 29.28 -18.17 -29.43
C GLY A 57 29.15 -16.65 -29.62
N ILE A 58 28.70 -16.18 -30.79
CA ILE A 58 28.55 -14.75 -31.09
C ILE A 58 27.59 -14.05 -30.13
N GLY A 59 26.47 -14.70 -29.77
CA GLY A 59 25.49 -14.10 -28.86
C GLY A 59 26.07 -13.84 -27.47
N ASP A 60 26.80 -14.81 -26.93
CA ASP A 60 27.45 -14.68 -25.63
C ASP A 60 28.61 -13.67 -25.66
N PHE A 61 29.37 -13.65 -26.76
CA PHE A 61 30.41 -12.65 -26.98
C PHE A 61 29.85 -11.21 -26.97
N ILE A 62 28.75 -10.95 -27.68
CA ILE A 62 28.12 -9.63 -27.72
C ILE A 62 27.63 -9.21 -26.33
N LEU A 63 26.95 -10.11 -25.61
CA LEU A 63 26.44 -9.83 -24.27
C LEU A 63 27.57 -9.51 -23.27
N ASN A 64 28.65 -10.29 -23.31
CA ASN A 64 29.82 -10.07 -22.47
C ASN A 64 30.51 -8.73 -22.79
N LEU A 65 30.59 -8.34 -24.06
CA LEU A 65 31.16 -7.05 -24.47
C LEU A 65 30.33 -5.86 -24.00
N LEU A 66 29.01 -6.00 -23.95
CA LEU A 66 28.09 -4.98 -23.46
C LEU A 66 27.95 -4.99 -21.92
N GLY A 67 28.46 -6.01 -21.24
CA GLY A 67 28.36 -6.16 -19.78
C GLY A 67 26.97 -6.62 -19.28
N TYR A 68 26.15 -7.23 -20.15
CA TYR A 68 24.82 -7.72 -19.78
C TYR A 68 24.77 -9.24 -19.69
N SER A 69 23.86 -9.75 -18.85
CA SER A 69 23.70 -11.19 -18.63
C SER A 69 22.22 -11.57 -18.53
N TRP A 70 21.93 -12.83 -18.88
CA TRP A 70 20.59 -13.41 -18.73
C TRP A 70 20.12 -13.49 -17.29
N THR A 71 21.04 -13.72 -16.36
CA THR A 71 20.75 -13.73 -14.92
C THR A 71 20.30 -12.34 -14.45
N GLY A 72 20.97 -11.27 -14.88
CA GLY A 72 20.57 -9.89 -14.60
C GLY A 72 19.22 -9.52 -15.22
N PHE A 73 18.90 -10.05 -16.40
CA PHE A 73 17.58 -9.88 -17.00
C PHE A 73 16.48 -10.57 -16.20
N MET A 74 16.71 -11.82 -15.76
CA MET A 74 15.74 -12.53 -14.94
C MET A 74 15.55 -11.88 -13.56
N SER A 75 16.62 -11.37 -12.94
CA SER A 75 16.46 -10.63 -11.68
C SER A 75 15.62 -9.37 -11.88
N TRP A 76 15.85 -8.62 -12.96
CA TRP A 76 15.04 -7.45 -13.32
C TRP A 76 13.55 -7.81 -13.50
N LEU A 77 13.23 -8.92 -14.17
CA LEU A 77 11.86 -9.41 -14.28
C LEU A 77 11.25 -9.72 -12.90
N THR A 78 11.98 -10.43 -12.03
CA THR A 78 11.49 -10.79 -10.69
C THR A 78 11.24 -9.55 -9.82
N GLU A 79 12.10 -8.54 -9.87
CA GLU A 79 11.89 -7.28 -9.15
C GLU A 79 10.61 -6.57 -9.60
N ARG A 80 10.33 -6.55 -10.92
CA ARG A 80 9.10 -5.94 -11.44
C ARG A 80 7.85 -6.75 -11.08
N THR A 81 7.93 -8.08 -11.05
CA THR A 81 6.83 -8.89 -10.51
C THR A 81 6.56 -8.58 -9.04
N ALA A 82 7.59 -8.40 -8.21
CA ALA A 82 7.44 -8.09 -6.79
C ALA A 82 6.76 -6.73 -6.59
N ILE A 83 7.10 -5.72 -7.39
CA ILE A 83 6.44 -4.40 -7.36
C ILE A 83 4.94 -4.52 -7.69
N LEU A 84 4.59 -5.29 -8.71
CA LEU A 84 3.18 -5.49 -9.08
C LEU A 84 2.39 -6.27 -8.04
N VAL A 85 3.00 -7.31 -7.45
CA VAL A 85 2.37 -8.11 -6.39
C VAL A 85 2.14 -7.26 -5.15
N THR A 86 3.11 -6.45 -4.73
CA THR A 86 2.95 -5.55 -3.58
C THR A 86 1.89 -4.48 -3.84
N ALA A 87 1.81 -3.94 -5.06
CA ALA A 87 0.74 -3.02 -5.45
C ALA A 87 -0.65 -3.67 -5.40
N LEU A 88 -0.78 -4.90 -5.89
CA LEU A 88 -2.04 -5.65 -5.86
C LEU A 88 -2.45 -5.97 -4.42
N MET A 89 -1.52 -6.41 -3.57
CA MET A 89 -1.77 -6.61 -2.14
C MET A 89 -2.23 -5.31 -1.48
N GLY A 90 -1.54 -4.19 -1.70
CA GLY A 90 -1.94 -2.87 -1.19
C GLY A 90 -3.34 -2.47 -1.64
N LEU A 91 -3.68 -2.70 -2.92
CA LEU A 91 -5.01 -2.42 -3.45
C LEU A 91 -6.09 -3.31 -2.83
N THR A 92 -5.83 -4.62 -2.67
CA THR A 92 -6.77 -5.54 -2.01
C THR A 92 -7.02 -5.15 -0.54
N TYR A 93 -5.98 -4.68 0.15
CA TYR A 93 -6.10 -4.15 1.49
C TYR A 93 -6.97 -2.90 1.53
N VAL A 94 -6.70 -1.91 0.68
CA VAL A 94 -7.47 -0.65 0.61
C VAL A 94 -8.92 -0.91 0.24
N THR A 95 -9.18 -1.80 -0.72
CA THR A 95 -10.56 -2.16 -1.10
C THR A 95 -11.30 -2.88 0.02
N SER A 96 -10.64 -3.78 0.76
CA SER A 96 -11.24 -4.42 1.94
C SER A 96 -11.55 -3.40 3.05
N TRP A 97 -10.62 -2.47 3.29
CA TRP A 97 -10.80 -1.42 4.29
C TRP A 97 -11.96 -0.48 3.94
N ILE A 98 -12.08 -0.04 2.69
CA ILE A 98 -13.20 0.79 2.24
C ILE A 98 -14.53 0.02 2.34
N LYS A 99 -14.54 -1.29 2.06
CA LYS A 99 -15.73 -2.15 2.27
C LYS A 99 -16.14 -2.20 3.74
N SER A 100 -15.20 -2.34 4.68
CA SER A 100 -15.53 -2.36 6.11
C SER A 100 -16.15 -1.05 6.62
N LEU A 101 -15.89 0.06 5.93
CA LEU A 101 -16.49 1.36 6.23
C LEU A 101 -17.90 1.56 5.64
N GLY A 102 -18.43 0.58 4.89
CA GLY A 102 -19.76 0.64 4.27
C GLY A 102 -19.82 1.39 2.93
N TYR A 103 -18.68 1.80 2.37
CA TYR A 103 -18.62 2.61 1.13
C TYR A 103 -18.38 1.77 -0.13
N SER A 104 -19.18 0.72 -0.32
CA SER A 104 -19.03 -0.21 -1.44
C SER A 104 -19.21 0.45 -2.83
N MET A 105 -20.02 1.52 -2.92
CA MET A 105 -20.31 2.21 -4.18
C MET A 105 -19.10 2.97 -4.77
N ILE A 106 -18.11 3.34 -3.94
CA ILE A 106 -16.94 4.12 -4.38
C ILE A 106 -15.79 3.19 -4.82
N LEU A 107 -15.99 1.87 -4.81
CA LEU A 107 -14.97 0.88 -5.18
C LEU A 107 -14.80 0.68 -6.69
N SER A 108 -15.76 1.13 -7.51
CA SER A 108 -15.73 0.93 -8.97
C SER A 108 -14.41 1.37 -9.63
N PRO A 109 -13.85 2.56 -9.33
CA PRO A 109 -12.59 2.98 -9.93
C PRO A 109 -11.36 2.19 -9.44
N LEU A 110 -11.40 1.63 -8.23
CA LEU A 110 -10.35 0.73 -7.73
C LEU A 110 -10.35 -0.61 -8.48
N GLY A 111 -11.51 -1.03 -9.00
CA GLY A 111 -11.61 -2.17 -9.92
C GLY A 111 -10.79 -1.97 -11.20
N LEU A 112 -10.76 -0.74 -11.73
CA LEU A 112 -9.92 -0.40 -12.89
C LEU A 112 -8.43 -0.47 -12.55
N ALA A 113 -8.03 0.05 -11.38
CA ALA A 113 -6.64 -0.08 -10.93
C ALA A 113 -6.23 -1.56 -10.80
N SER A 114 -7.12 -2.41 -10.28
CA SER A 114 -6.89 -3.85 -10.14
C SER A 114 -6.72 -4.54 -11.50
N SER A 115 -7.58 -4.22 -12.46
CA SER A 115 -7.50 -4.79 -13.81
C SER A 115 -6.22 -4.36 -14.51
N TYR A 116 -5.78 -3.10 -14.35
CA TYR A 116 -4.52 -2.61 -14.90
C TYR A 116 -3.28 -3.30 -14.32
N ILE A 117 -3.23 -3.46 -12.99
CA ILE A 117 -2.13 -4.16 -12.33
C ILE A 117 -2.10 -5.64 -12.74
N THR A 118 -3.28 -6.29 -12.81
CA THR A 118 -3.41 -7.69 -13.22
C THR A 118 -2.98 -7.89 -14.68
N LEU A 119 -3.35 -6.96 -15.57
CA LEU A 119 -2.93 -6.98 -16.96
C LEU A 119 -1.41 -6.83 -17.08
N ALA A 120 -0.80 -5.90 -16.35
CA ALA A 120 0.65 -5.73 -16.31
C ALA A 120 1.36 -6.99 -15.77
N LEU A 121 0.79 -7.65 -14.77
CA LEU A 121 1.33 -8.90 -14.21
C LEU A 121 1.27 -10.04 -15.24
N SER A 122 0.16 -10.15 -15.96
CA SER A 122 0.00 -11.10 -17.07
C SER A 122 1.02 -10.84 -18.18
N ALA A 123 1.25 -9.57 -18.52
CA ALA A 123 2.23 -9.16 -19.53
C ALA A 123 3.66 -9.58 -19.15
N ILE A 124 4.09 -9.27 -17.92
CA ILE A 124 5.42 -9.69 -17.43
C ILE A 124 5.53 -11.22 -17.39
N ARG A 125 4.48 -11.93 -16.99
CA ARG A 125 4.49 -13.40 -16.98
C ARG A 125 4.64 -13.97 -18.39
N MET A 126 3.94 -13.40 -19.37
CA MET A 126 4.10 -13.80 -20.77
C MET A 126 5.51 -13.51 -21.27
N MET A 127 6.08 -12.37 -20.90
CA MET A 127 7.45 -12.00 -21.24
C MET A 127 8.48 -12.95 -20.63
N TYR A 128 8.30 -13.31 -19.36
CA TYR A 128 9.12 -14.31 -18.68
C TYR A 128 9.06 -15.66 -19.39
N PHE A 129 7.87 -16.10 -19.81
CA PHE A 129 7.70 -17.34 -20.56
C PHE A 129 8.42 -17.31 -21.91
N ILE A 130 8.24 -16.25 -22.71
CA ILE A 130 8.90 -16.09 -24.02
C ILE A 130 10.42 -16.03 -23.84
N ALA A 131 10.92 -15.25 -22.88
CA ALA A 131 12.34 -15.12 -22.63
C ALA A 131 12.97 -16.43 -22.14
N SER A 132 12.29 -17.14 -21.25
CA SER A 132 12.74 -18.46 -20.77
C SER A 132 12.73 -19.51 -21.88
N PHE A 133 11.76 -19.45 -22.79
CA PHE A 133 11.73 -20.30 -23.97
C PHE A 133 12.96 -20.06 -24.84
N ILE A 134 13.32 -18.80 -25.08
CA ILE A 134 14.46 -18.45 -25.94
C ILE A 134 15.79 -18.76 -25.27
N TRP A 135 15.92 -18.56 -23.96
CA TRP A 135 17.13 -18.92 -23.23
C TRP A 135 17.36 -20.43 -23.26
N ASN A 136 16.36 -21.23 -22.88
CA ASN A 136 16.53 -22.68 -22.76
C ASN A 136 16.59 -23.41 -24.11
N PHE A 137 15.83 -22.95 -25.11
CA PHE A 137 15.72 -23.63 -26.41
C PHE A 137 16.51 -22.94 -27.53
N ARG A 138 17.45 -22.05 -27.21
CA ARG A 138 18.25 -21.33 -28.22
C ARG A 138 18.92 -22.29 -29.21
N SER A 139 19.55 -23.32 -28.68
CA SER A 139 20.35 -24.27 -29.44
C SER A 139 19.48 -25.12 -30.38
N GLU A 140 18.28 -25.46 -29.91
CA GLU A 140 17.25 -26.22 -30.58
C GLU A 140 16.55 -25.39 -31.66
N LEU A 141 16.25 -24.12 -31.38
CA LEU A 141 15.66 -23.17 -32.34
C LEU A 141 16.62 -22.93 -33.50
N LEU A 142 17.92 -22.77 -33.22
CA LEU A 142 18.92 -22.60 -34.25
C LEU A 142 19.10 -23.89 -35.08
N ALA A 143 19.13 -25.06 -34.43
CA ALA A 143 19.20 -26.35 -35.12
C ALA A 143 17.96 -26.63 -35.99
N LEU A 144 16.76 -26.31 -35.51
CA LEU A 144 15.52 -26.38 -36.27
C LEU A 144 15.55 -25.42 -37.46
N GLY A 145 16.04 -24.20 -37.24
CA GLY A 145 16.23 -23.21 -38.30
C GLY A 145 17.16 -23.71 -39.41
N LEU A 146 18.30 -24.31 -39.04
CA LEU A 146 19.23 -24.93 -39.99
C LEU A 146 18.62 -26.11 -40.74
N LEU A 147 17.86 -26.97 -40.06
CA LEU A 147 17.16 -28.08 -40.72
C LEU A 147 16.18 -27.56 -41.76
N LEU A 148 15.32 -26.60 -41.39
CA LEU A 148 14.36 -26.00 -42.32
C LEU A 148 15.06 -25.28 -43.48
N TYR A 149 16.17 -24.61 -43.21
CA TYR A 149 16.99 -23.94 -44.23
C TYR A 149 17.61 -24.94 -45.21
N SER A 150 17.98 -26.14 -44.74
CA SER A 150 18.58 -27.21 -45.55
C SER A 150 17.58 -28.04 -46.38
N LEU A 151 16.27 -27.82 -46.21
CA LEU A 151 15.26 -28.56 -46.95
C LEU A 151 15.39 -28.34 -48.46
N PRO A 152 15.30 -29.41 -49.27
CA PRO A 152 15.40 -29.29 -50.72
C PRO A 152 14.27 -28.42 -51.26
N LEU A 153 14.47 -27.89 -52.48
CA LEU A 153 13.48 -27.08 -53.20
C LEU A 153 13.15 -25.73 -52.53
N ARG A 154 13.91 -25.32 -51.51
CA ARG A 154 13.73 -24.04 -50.77
C ARG A 154 12.41 -23.95 -49.99
N ILE A 155 11.73 -25.07 -49.73
CA ILE A 155 10.40 -25.09 -49.08
C ILE A 155 10.45 -24.46 -47.68
N GLY A 156 11.52 -24.75 -46.92
CA GLY A 156 11.70 -24.25 -45.55
C GLY A 156 12.63 -23.04 -45.42
N LYS A 157 13.15 -22.49 -46.51
CA LYS A 157 14.24 -21.51 -46.46
C LYS A 157 13.89 -20.26 -45.67
N ASP A 158 12.71 -19.71 -45.89
CA ASP A 158 12.26 -18.47 -45.26
C ASP A 158 12.03 -18.64 -43.75
N ALA A 159 11.36 -19.74 -43.37
CA ALA A 159 11.14 -20.10 -41.98
C ALA A 159 12.47 -20.43 -41.27
N GLY A 160 13.36 -21.17 -41.94
CA GLY A 160 14.68 -21.52 -41.42
C GLY A 160 15.54 -20.29 -41.16
N ALA A 161 15.61 -19.36 -42.13
CA ALA A 161 16.33 -18.10 -41.99
C ALA A 161 15.77 -17.24 -40.84
N PHE A 162 14.45 -17.22 -40.66
CA PHE A 162 13.81 -16.54 -39.53
C PHE A 162 14.17 -17.17 -38.19
N PHE A 163 14.11 -18.49 -38.04
CA PHE A 163 14.50 -19.14 -36.78
C PHE A 163 15.97 -18.94 -36.44
N ILE A 164 16.87 -18.98 -37.43
CA ILE A 164 18.29 -18.67 -37.24
C ILE A 164 18.42 -17.22 -36.74
N ALA A 165 17.83 -16.26 -37.43
CA ALA A 165 17.91 -14.84 -37.06
C ALA A 165 17.28 -14.54 -35.70
N ALA A 166 16.09 -15.10 -35.43
CA ALA A 166 15.37 -14.92 -34.17
C ALA A 166 16.15 -15.52 -32.98
N SER A 167 16.74 -16.71 -33.15
CA SER A 167 17.55 -17.34 -32.10
C SER A 167 18.77 -16.51 -31.68
N LEU A 168 19.30 -15.67 -32.58
CA LEU A 168 20.44 -14.79 -32.30
C LEU A 168 19.97 -13.42 -31.77
N ILE A 169 19.08 -12.76 -32.49
CA ILE A 169 18.63 -11.40 -32.16
C ILE A 169 17.83 -11.37 -30.88
N MET A 170 16.90 -12.30 -30.70
CA MET A 170 16.15 -12.34 -29.44
C MET A 170 17.07 -12.69 -28.29
N TYR A 171 18.03 -13.60 -28.51
CA TYR A 171 18.92 -14.01 -27.44
C TYR A 171 19.77 -12.87 -26.89
N VAL A 172 20.27 -12.01 -27.78
CA VAL A 172 21.02 -10.80 -27.40
C VAL A 172 20.07 -9.68 -26.94
N GLY A 173 18.90 -9.58 -27.55
CA GLY A 173 17.94 -8.50 -27.32
C GLY A 173 17.27 -8.55 -25.95
N PHE A 174 16.83 -9.73 -25.48
CA PHE A 174 16.13 -9.82 -24.19
C PHE A 174 16.93 -9.22 -23.02
N PRO A 175 18.22 -9.56 -22.83
CA PRO A 175 19.02 -8.95 -21.77
C PRO A 175 19.22 -7.43 -21.86
N LEU A 176 19.03 -6.83 -23.03
CA LEU A 176 19.16 -5.39 -23.25
C LEU A 176 17.86 -4.62 -23.03
N MET A 177 16.72 -5.32 -22.93
CA MET A 177 15.43 -4.71 -22.67
C MET A 177 15.38 -3.81 -21.42
N PRO A 178 15.99 -4.17 -20.27
CA PRO A 178 15.98 -3.31 -19.09
C PRO A 178 16.55 -1.92 -19.36
N VAL A 179 17.59 -1.82 -20.20
CA VAL A 179 18.21 -0.55 -20.59
C VAL A 179 17.22 0.30 -21.37
N PHE A 180 16.57 -0.31 -22.36
CA PHE A 180 15.55 0.36 -23.16
C PHE A 180 14.42 0.89 -22.27
N VAL A 181 13.86 0.04 -21.40
CA VAL A 181 12.78 0.45 -20.50
C VAL A 181 13.24 1.56 -19.56
N ASN A 182 14.48 1.48 -19.03
CA ASN A 182 15.01 2.50 -18.12
C ASN A 182 15.19 3.88 -18.77
N ILE A 183 15.42 3.96 -20.09
CA ILE A 183 15.56 5.23 -20.82
C ILE A 183 14.20 5.93 -20.96
N PHE A 184 13.13 5.17 -21.18
CA PHE A 184 11.80 5.72 -21.47
C PHE A 184 10.84 5.70 -20.27
N GLN A 185 11.16 4.98 -19.21
CA GLN A 185 10.34 4.98 -17.99
C GLN A 185 10.56 6.28 -17.20
N GLY A 186 9.47 6.91 -16.77
CA GLY A 186 9.51 7.92 -15.71
C GLY A 186 9.72 7.27 -14.33
N ALA A 187 9.72 8.09 -13.28
CA ALA A 187 9.72 7.57 -11.92
C ALA A 187 8.48 6.69 -11.70
N THR A 188 8.68 5.38 -11.53
CA THR A 188 7.57 4.47 -11.23
C THR A 188 7.06 4.77 -9.82
N PRO A 189 5.81 5.25 -9.66
CA PRO A 189 5.27 5.49 -8.34
C PRO A 189 5.20 4.15 -7.60
N GLN A 190 5.89 4.08 -6.46
CA GLN A 190 5.75 2.94 -5.58
C GLN A 190 4.44 3.07 -4.81
N PRO A 191 3.70 1.97 -4.63
CA PRO A 191 2.53 1.95 -3.78
C PRO A 191 3.06 2.10 -2.36
N THR A 192 3.18 3.35 -1.92
CA THR A 192 3.28 3.58 -0.49
C THR A 192 1.94 3.16 0.07
N ILE A 193 1.95 2.05 0.82
CA ILE A 193 0.87 1.77 1.76
C ILE A 193 0.89 2.98 2.67
N SER A 194 0.06 3.98 2.36
CA SER A 194 0.02 5.20 3.15
C SER A 194 -0.30 4.76 4.55
N SER A 195 0.67 4.91 5.46
CA SER A 195 0.49 4.54 6.85
C SER A 195 -0.82 5.16 7.31
N PRO A 196 -1.81 4.36 7.74
CA PRO A 196 -3.08 4.92 8.17
C PRO A 196 -2.77 5.98 9.23
N VAL A 197 -3.30 7.18 9.05
CA VAL A 197 -3.13 8.24 10.04
C VAL A 197 -3.79 7.74 11.31
N THR A 198 -3.02 7.61 12.39
CA THR A 198 -3.55 7.18 13.69
C THR A 198 -3.30 8.29 14.69
N LEU A 199 -4.37 8.80 15.29
CA LEU A 199 -4.28 9.71 16.43
C LEU A 199 -4.62 8.91 17.68
N THR A 200 -3.71 8.86 18.64
CA THR A 200 -4.04 8.35 19.97
C THR A 200 -4.14 9.50 20.95
N CYS A 201 -5.29 9.64 21.59
CA CYS A 201 -5.56 10.65 22.60
C CYS A 201 -5.60 9.98 23.97
N SER A 202 -4.67 10.29 24.86
CA SER A 202 -4.75 9.90 26.26
C SER A 202 -5.38 11.03 27.07
N ILE A 203 -6.52 10.75 27.68
CA ILE A 203 -7.33 11.70 28.42
C ILE A 203 -7.02 11.54 29.91
N ILE A 204 -6.55 12.63 30.51
CA ILE A 204 -6.08 12.67 31.89
C ILE A 204 -6.80 13.78 32.67
N ASP A 205 -6.91 13.59 33.98
CA ASP A 205 -7.45 14.57 34.90
C ASP A 205 -6.41 15.62 35.32
N LEU A 206 -6.76 16.50 36.27
CA LEU A 206 -5.83 17.51 36.78
C LEU A 206 -4.65 16.93 37.58
N GLY A 207 -4.74 15.73 38.15
CA GLY A 207 -3.62 15.08 38.86
C GLY A 207 -2.82 14.11 37.99
N ASN A 208 -3.05 14.10 36.67
CA ASN A 208 -2.42 13.22 35.67
C ASN A 208 -2.84 11.75 35.73
N GLU A 209 -3.96 11.44 36.40
CA GLU A 209 -4.55 10.10 36.37
C GLU A 209 -5.41 9.93 35.11
N PRO A 210 -5.41 8.74 34.49
CA PRO A 210 -6.23 8.47 33.31
C PRO A 210 -7.71 8.40 33.69
N ILE A 211 -8.55 9.04 32.88
CA ILE A 211 -9.99 9.00 33.04
C ILE A 211 -10.53 7.79 32.28
N PRO A 212 -11.22 6.83 32.92
CA PRO A 212 -11.69 5.61 32.26
C PRO A 212 -12.91 5.87 31.38
N TYR A 213 -12.98 5.20 30.23
CA TYR A 213 -14.08 5.28 29.26
C TYR A 213 -14.56 6.71 28.91
N PRO A 214 -13.65 7.65 28.61
CA PRO A 214 -14.01 8.99 28.22
C PRO A 214 -14.66 8.98 26.83
N VAL A 215 -15.58 9.89 26.57
CA VAL A 215 -16.27 9.98 25.29
C VAL A 215 -15.74 11.19 24.53
N LEU A 216 -14.98 10.95 23.48
CA LEU A 216 -14.41 12.00 22.65
C LEU A 216 -15.43 12.42 21.57
N ARG A 217 -15.81 13.70 21.57
CA ARG A 217 -16.55 14.33 20.48
C ARG A 217 -15.60 15.17 19.65
N LEU A 218 -15.68 15.01 18.35
CA LEU A 218 -14.82 15.68 17.38
C LEU A 218 -15.68 16.52 16.45
N TYR A 219 -15.31 17.78 16.31
CA TYR A 219 -16.04 18.75 15.50
C TYR A 219 -15.16 19.27 14.37
N LYS A 220 -15.81 19.62 13.27
CA LYS A 220 -15.19 20.41 12.21
C LYS A 220 -15.05 21.84 12.70
N GLU A 221 -14.02 22.53 12.26
CA GLU A 221 -13.96 23.98 12.43
C GLU A 221 -15.23 24.63 11.84
N GLY A 222 -15.96 25.38 12.68
CA GLY A 222 -17.24 26.01 12.31
C GLY A 222 -18.48 25.11 12.34
N SER A 223 -18.39 23.84 12.78
CA SER A 223 -19.55 22.95 12.90
C SER A 223 -19.98 22.77 14.35
N GLU A 224 -21.29 22.90 14.60
CA GLU A 224 -21.89 22.62 15.91
C GLU A 224 -22.22 21.13 16.13
N ILE A 225 -22.17 20.32 15.07
CA ILE A 225 -22.51 18.90 15.12
C ILE A 225 -21.21 18.08 15.16
N PRO A 226 -21.07 17.13 16.11
CA PRO A 226 -19.88 16.29 16.15
C PRO A 226 -19.85 15.36 14.92
N ILE A 227 -18.75 15.41 14.18
CA ILE A 227 -18.46 14.49 13.07
C ILE A 227 -18.16 13.09 13.62
N GLY A 228 -17.46 13.03 14.76
CA GLY A 228 -17.08 11.78 15.42
C GLY A 228 -17.48 11.76 16.88
N VAL A 229 -17.95 10.60 17.36
CA VAL A 229 -18.22 10.31 18.77
C VAL A 229 -17.60 8.96 19.09
N ILE A 230 -16.52 8.95 19.87
CA ILE A 230 -15.70 7.76 20.10
C ILE A 230 -15.51 7.51 21.59
N LYS A 231 -15.72 6.27 22.02
CA LYS A 231 -15.49 5.86 23.39
C LYS A 231 -14.03 5.42 23.59
N GLY A 232 -13.41 5.86 24.68
CA GLY A 232 -12.08 5.43 25.09
C GLY A 232 -12.09 4.13 25.88
N ASP A 233 -10.91 3.59 26.15
CA ASP A 233 -10.71 2.40 26.97
C ASP A 233 -10.69 2.71 28.48
N ALA A 234 -10.55 1.67 29.31
CA ALA A 234 -10.44 1.81 30.77
C ALA A 234 -9.20 2.59 31.23
N ARG A 235 -8.20 2.80 30.36
CA ARG A 235 -6.98 3.56 30.63
C ARG A 235 -7.05 4.99 30.07
N GLY A 236 -8.22 5.44 29.64
CA GLY A 236 -8.45 6.77 29.10
C GLY A 236 -7.82 7.02 27.73
N LYS A 237 -7.49 5.96 26.98
CA LYS A 237 -7.00 6.09 25.61
C LYS A 237 -8.15 6.01 24.61
N VAL A 238 -8.16 6.96 23.70
CA VAL A 238 -9.06 7.00 22.53
C VAL A 238 -8.19 6.89 21.29
N VAL A 239 -8.51 5.93 20.41
CA VAL A 239 -7.80 5.73 19.15
C VAL A 239 -8.72 6.14 18.00
N LEU A 240 -8.22 7.09 17.22
CA LEU A 240 -8.77 7.52 15.94
C LEU A 240 -7.88 6.97 14.82
N GLY A 241 -8.49 6.39 13.79
CA GLY A 241 -7.79 5.75 12.70
C GLY A 241 -7.66 4.25 12.93
N ASP A 242 -6.49 3.68 12.61
CA ASP A 242 -6.18 2.26 12.80
C ASP A 242 -7.21 1.32 12.13
N ASN A 243 -7.48 1.59 10.85
CA ASN A 243 -8.46 0.91 10.00
C ASN A 243 -9.94 1.13 10.36
N LEU A 244 -10.25 1.90 11.39
CA LEU A 244 -11.63 2.19 11.81
C LEU A 244 -12.13 3.57 11.32
N ASP A 245 -11.22 4.50 11.05
CA ASP A 245 -11.54 5.87 10.63
C ASP A 245 -10.73 6.27 9.38
N VAL A 246 -11.29 7.13 8.52
CA VAL A 246 -10.60 7.81 7.42
C VAL A 246 -10.38 9.26 7.82
N LEU A 247 -9.16 9.55 8.27
CA LEU A 247 -8.76 10.89 8.66
C LEU A 247 -8.13 11.64 7.46
N PRO A 248 -8.56 12.88 7.17
CA PRO A 248 -7.87 13.75 6.22
C PRO A 248 -6.46 14.07 6.73
N ARG A 249 -5.54 14.36 5.81
CA ARG A 249 -4.18 14.79 6.17
C ARG A 249 -4.16 16.29 6.43
N ASN A 250 -3.40 16.74 7.45
CA ASN A 250 -3.24 18.14 7.82
C ASN A 250 -4.54 18.86 8.17
N TYR A 251 -5.48 18.15 8.79
CA TYR A 251 -6.77 18.69 9.19
C TYR A 251 -6.83 18.94 10.71
N THR A 252 -7.42 20.07 11.10
CA THR A 252 -7.68 20.47 12.49
C THR A 252 -9.06 19.98 12.94
N PHE A 253 -9.11 19.34 14.10
CA PHE A 253 -10.36 18.99 14.78
C PHE A 253 -10.44 19.75 16.10
N SER A 254 -11.60 20.33 16.40
CA SER A 254 -11.91 20.76 17.76
C SER A 254 -12.51 19.60 18.54
N VAL A 255 -12.15 19.51 19.82
CA VAL A 255 -12.38 18.32 20.63
C VAL A 255 -13.12 18.68 21.91
N GLU A 256 -14.10 17.87 22.27
CA GLU A 256 -14.75 17.91 23.58
C GLU A 256 -14.77 16.49 24.17
N VAL A 257 -14.73 16.41 25.50
CA VAL A 257 -14.77 15.13 26.22
C VAL A 257 -16.01 15.11 27.08
N LEU A 258 -16.85 14.08 26.94
CA LEU A 258 -17.90 13.79 27.90
C LEU A 258 -17.47 12.72 28.87
N PHE A 259 -17.73 12.98 30.14
CA PHE A 259 -17.47 12.04 31.22
C PHE A 259 -18.46 12.29 32.36
N MET A 260 -19.05 11.23 32.90
CA MET A 260 -20.10 11.31 33.94
C MET A 260 -21.22 12.30 33.60
N GLY A 261 -21.54 12.46 32.31
CA GLY A 261 -22.52 13.39 31.73
C GLY A 261 -22.23 14.88 31.82
N TYR A 262 -21.02 15.27 32.20
CA TYR A 262 -20.52 16.62 32.02
C TYR A 262 -19.70 16.71 30.72
N VAL A 263 -19.65 17.92 30.15
CA VAL A 263 -18.88 18.22 28.93
C VAL A 263 -17.66 19.05 29.31
N PHE A 264 -16.48 18.59 28.91
CA PHE A 264 -15.21 19.26 29.16
C PHE A 264 -14.55 19.67 27.85
N LYS A 265 -13.96 20.86 27.84
CA LYS A 265 -13.07 21.31 26.77
C LYS A 265 -11.63 21.00 27.20
N PRO A 266 -10.98 19.94 26.67
CA PRO A 266 -9.63 19.58 27.05
C PRO A 266 -8.62 20.64 26.65
N THR A 267 -7.44 20.56 27.25
CA THR A 267 -6.23 21.29 26.84
C THR A 267 -5.18 20.28 26.33
N PRO A 268 -4.74 20.36 25.05
CA PRO A 268 -5.23 21.24 23.98
C PRO A 268 -6.65 20.91 23.52
N SER A 269 -7.42 21.92 23.11
CA SER A 269 -8.80 21.76 22.59
C SER A 269 -8.87 21.49 21.09
N ILE A 270 -7.74 21.65 20.40
CA ILE A 270 -7.60 21.44 18.95
C ILE A 270 -6.52 20.39 18.74
N ILE A 271 -6.83 19.37 17.95
CA ILE A 271 -5.89 18.33 17.52
C ILE A 271 -5.69 18.40 16.01
N ARG A 272 -4.48 18.11 15.54
CA ARG A 272 -4.14 18.07 14.12
C ARG A 272 -3.83 16.65 13.67
N SER A 273 -4.41 16.25 12.57
CA SER A 273 -4.06 15.02 11.84
C SER A 273 -2.77 15.25 11.06
N GLY A 274 -1.68 14.57 11.42
CA GLY A 274 -0.40 14.63 10.71
C GLY A 274 -0.18 13.44 9.78
N SER A 275 0.97 13.40 9.11
CA SER A 275 1.41 12.21 8.36
C SER A 275 1.97 11.15 9.32
N GLY A 276 1.12 10.23 9.77
CA GLY A 276 1.53 9.04 10.53
C GLY A 276 0.89 8.93 11.91
N ARG A 277 1.62 8.31 12.85
CA ARG A 277 1.15 8.11 14.23
C ARG A 277 1.43 9.33 15.08
N THR A 278 0.40 9.89 15.69
CA THR A 278 0.51 11.08 16.54
C THR A 278 -0.21 10.85 17.87
N ASN A 279 0.42 11.27 18.96
CA ASN A 279 -0.07 11.03 20.32
C ASN A 279 -0.38 12.38 20.98
N TYR A 280 -1.61 12.55 21.44
CA TYR A 280 -2.07 13.74 22.17
C TYR A 280 -2.35 13.38 23.62
N ARG A 281 -1.88 14.23 24.54
CA ARG A 281 -2.30 14.20 25.94
C ARG A 281 -3.33 15.28 26.15
N LEU A 282 -4.59 14.89 26.36
CA LEU A 282 -5.72 15.80 26.56
C LEU A 282 -6.00 15.91 28.06
N ARG A 283 -5.67 17.06 28.66
CA ARG A 283 -5.93 17.31 30.07
C ARG A 283 -7.29 17.95 30.24
N LEU A 284 -8.17 17.32 31.01
CA LEU A 284 -9.47 17.87 31.33
C LEU A 284 -9.32 18.95 32.41
N PRO A 285 -9.75 20.19 32.15
CA PRO A 285 -9.77 21.21 33.18
C PRO A 285 -10.84 20.87 34.22
N ASN A 286 -10.58 21.29 35.45
CA ASN A 286 -11.58 21.33 36.51
C ASN A 286 -12.17 19.97 36.94
N ILE A 287 -11.47 18.87 36.69
CA ILE A 287 -11.87 17.54 37.16
C ILE A 287 -10.68 16.81 37.77
N ILE A 288 -10.94 16.14 38.90
CA ILE A 288 -10.05 15.16 39.52
C ILE A 288 -10.85 13.87 39.66
N TYR A 289 -10.31 12.76 39.19
CA TYR A 289 -10.99 11.47 39.21
C TYR A 289 -10.14 10.40 39.88
N GLN A 290 -10.77 9.60 40.73
CA GLN A 290 -10.15 8.39 41.28
C GLN A 290 -11.22 7.36 41.67
N GLY A 291 -11.04 6.11 41.26
CA GLY A 291 -11.77 4.96 41.82
C GLY A 291 -13.30 5.06 41.82
N GLY A 292 -13.90 5.67 40.80
CA GLY A 292 -15.36 5.83 40.69
C GLY A 292 -15.93 7.10 41.34
N LEU A 293 -15.07 7.99 41.83
CA LEU A 293 -15.41 9.30 42.37
C LEU A 293 -14.71 10.40 41.55
N ALA A 294 -15.43 11.47 41.25
CA ALA A 294 -14.93 12.66 40.57
C ALA A 294 -15.25 13.91 41.39
N ILE A 295 -14.30 14.84 41.47
CA ILE A 295 -14.50 16.18 42.00
C ILE A 295 -14.47 17.14 40.82
N LEU A 296 -15.58 17.85 40.61
CA LEU A 296 -15.74 18.89 39.62
C LEU A 296 -15.56 20.25 40.29
N LEU A 297 -14.65 21.02 39.74
CA LEU A 297 -14.24 22.31 40.27
C LEU A 297 -14.85 23.45 39.42
N PRO A 298 -15.20 24.57 40.03
CA PRO A 298 -15.52 25.79 39.29
C PRO A 298 -14.23 26.40 38.72
N SER A 299 -14.35 27.20 37.67
CA SER A 299 -13.21 27.90 37.04
C SER A 299 -12.52 28.90 37.97
N SER A 300 -13.14 29.29 39.09
CA SER A 300 -12.58 30.16 40.11
C SER A 300 -11.58 29.48 41.05
N LEU A 301 -11.47 28.14 41.01
CA LEU A 301 -10.55 27.37 41.85
C LEU A 301 -9.45 26.73 41.01
N SER A 302 -8.21 26.88 41.46
CA SER A 302 -7.05 26.20 40.89
C SER A 302 -6.54 25.11 41.84
N VAL A 303 -6.09 24.00 41.27
CA VAL A 303 -5.55 22.86 42.02
C VAL A 303 -4.06 23.06 42.23
N VAL A 304 -3.60 23.07 43.48
CA VAL A 304 -2.18 23.16 43.84
C VAL A 304 -1.57 21.76 43.92
N HIS A 305 -2.24 20.84 44.63
CA HIS A 305 -1.73 19.50 44.85
C HIS A 305 -2.89 18.50 44.93
N VAL A 306 -2.69 17.31 44.37
CA VAL A 306 -3.58 16.15 44.50
C VAL A 306 -2.79 14.98 45.05
N LYS A 307 -3.29 14.32 46.10
CA LYS A 307 -2.73 13.07 46.62
C LYS A 307 -3.75 11.95 46.48
N TYR A 308 -3.35 10.92 45.77
CA TYR A 308 -4.13 9.70 45.54
C TYR A 308 -3.69 8.63 46.55
N LEU A 309 -4.42 8.47 47.65
CA LEU A 309 -4.10 7.54 48.74
C LEU A 309 -5.06 6.32 48.73
N GLY A 310 -5.31 5.74 47.55
CA GLY A 310 -6.14 4.54 47.35
C GLY A 310 -7.61 4.68 47.76
N SER A 311 -7.89 4.63 49.07
CA SER A 311 -9.20 4.85 49.69
C SER A 311 -9.42 6.29 50.18
N ARG A 312 -8.43 7.18 50.01
CA ARG A 312 -8.53 8.59 50.38
C ARG A 312 -8.02 9.47 49.24
N LEU A 313 -8.78 10.51 48.92
CA LEU A 313 -8.42 11.55 47.95
C LEU A 313 -8.25 12.87 48.71
N GLU A 314 -7.07 13.45 48.62
CA GLU A 314 -6.77 14.76 49.22
C GLU A 314 -6.44 15.77 48.11
N VAL A 315 -7.14 16.90 48.12
CA VAL A 315 -6.99 17.97 47.14
C VAL A 315 -6.76 19.28 47.87
N THR A 316 -5.69 19.98 47.49
CA THR A 316 -5.39 21.33 47.95
C THR A 316 -5.73 22.32 46.84
N LEU A 317 -6.65 23.23 47.12
CA LEU A 317 -7.14 24.24 46.18
C LEU A 317 -6.73 25.64 46.61
N THR A 318 -6.54 26.52 45.64
CA THR A 318 -6.37 27.96 45.84
C THR A 318 -7.45 28.72 45.08
N LYS A 319 -7.91 29.82 45.66
CA LYS A 319 -8.92 30.68 45.06
C LYS A 319 -8.27 31.66 44.09
N SER A 320 -8.76 31.72 42.85
CA SER A 320 -8.24 32.61 41.80
C SER A 320 -9.16 33.80 41.52
N GLY A 321 -10.10 34.13 42.41
CA GLY A 321 -11.05 35.24 42.25
C GLY A 321 -11.92 35.49 43.48
N VAL A 322 -12.83 36.48 43.40
CA VAL A 322 -13.67 36.90 44.54
C VAL A 322 -14.92 36.02 44.70
N GLU A 323 -15.44 35.46 43.60
CA GLU A 323 -16.67 34.65 43.62
C GLU A 323 -16.45 33.26 44.24
N GLY A 324 -17.31 32.91 45.21
CA GLY A 324 -17.39 31.56 45.75
C GLY A 324 -18.04 30.64 44.71
N GLY A 325 -17.30 29.63 44.25
CA GLY A 325 -17.85 28.65 43.33
C GLY A 325 -18.46 27.44 44.06
N GLU A 326 -19.30 26.69 43.35
CA GLU A 326 -19.83 25.41 43.81
C GLU A 326 -18.86 24.28 43.45
N VAL A 327 -18.46 23.48 44.43
CA VAL A 327 -17.73 22.22 44.18
C VAL A 327 -18.74 21.10 44.10
N ARG A 328 -18.69 20.33 43.02
CA ARG A 328 -19.60 19.20 42.81
C ARG A 328 -18.83 17.91 42.93
N ILE A 329 -19.33 16.98 43.71
CA ILE A 329 -18.72 15.68 43.92
C ILE A 329 -19.65 14.66 43.31
N VAL A 330 -19.18 13.96 42.29
CA VAL A 330 -19.94 12.97 41.55
C VAL A 330 -19.34 11.60 41.84
N LYS A 331 -20.17 10.63 42.22
CA LYS A 331 -19.72 9.26 42.48
C LYS A 331 -20.62 8.25 41.78
N LEU A 332 -20.10 7.06 41.56
CA LEU A 332 -20.92 5.92 41.19
C LEU A 332 -21.87 5.55 42.34
N ALA A 333 -23.07 5.07 42.03
CA ALA A 333 -24.02 4.58 43.04
C ALA A 333 -23.43 3.44 43.90
N SER A 334 -22.49 2.65 43.34
CA SER A 334 -21.77 1.58 44.03
C SER A 334 -20.67 2.05 45.00
N VAL A 335 -20.22 3.31 44.88
CA VAL A 335 -19.18 3.90 45.74
C VAL A 335 -19.82 4.45 47.02
N ARG A 336 -19.28 4.03 48.17
CA ARG A 336 -19.66 4.54 49.49
C ARG A 336 -18.60 5.52 49.97
N VAL A 337 -19.01 6.74 50.28
CA VAL A 337 -18.17 7.79 50.90
C VAL A 337 -18.32 7.67 52.41
N THR A 338 -17.22 7.45 53.12
CA THR A 338 -17.20 7.24 54.58
C THR A 338 -17.07 8.54 55.34
N SER A 339 -16.27 9.47 54.83
CA SER A 339 -16.10 10.80 55.41
C SER A 339 -15.74 11.81 54.34
N LEU A 340 -16.29 13.02 54.48
CA LEU A 340 -15.96 14.17 53.68
C LEU A 340 -15.60 15.31 54.63
N SER A 341 -14.41 15.88 54.43
CA SER A 341 -13.91 16.98 55.25
C SER A 341 -13.37 18.11 54.38
N ILE A 342 -13.73 19.34 54.73
CA ILE A 342 -13.17 20.56 54.16
C ILE A 342 -12.51 21.33 55.29
N ASN A 343 -11.22 21.65 55.16
CA ASN A 343 -10.44 22.34 56.21
C ASN A 343 -10.60 21.70 57.61
N ASN A 344 -10.58 20.35 57.66
CA ASN A 344 -10.80 19.53 58.85
C ASN A 344 -12.22 19.57 59.47
N ALA A 345 -13.17 20.30 58.89
CA ALA A 345 -14.58 20.21 59.28
C ALA A 345 -15.28 19.08 58.52
N SER A 346 -15.90 18.13 59.23
CA SER A 346 -16.68 17.05 58.62
C SER A 346 -18.03 17.59 58.12
N LEU A 347 -18.35 17.35 56.86
CA LEU A 347 -19.62 17.77 56.24
C LEU A 347 -20.46 16.54 55.88
N GLN A 348 -21.78 16.68 56.00
CA GLN A 348 -22.74 15.73 55.46
C GLN A 348 -23.25 16.21 54.09
N CYS A 349 -23.22 15.32 53.10
CA CYS A 349 -23.62 15.59 51.73
C CYS A 349 -25.02 15.01 51.46
N SER A 350 -25.92 15.80 50.90
CA SER A 350 -27.14 15.30 50.26
C SER A 350 -26.81 14.83 48.84
N TRP A 351 -27.16 13.58 48.53
CA TRP A 351 -26.83 12.96 47.24
C TRP A 351 -28.07 12.87 46.34
N SER A 352 -28.02 13.49 45.16
CA SER A 352 -29.03 13.33 44.10
C SER A 352 -28.59 12.25 43.12
N SER A 353 -29.46 11.26 42.85
CA SER A 353 -29.14 10.15 41.94
C SER A 353 -29.70 10.37 40.54
N TRP A 354 -28.93 10.02 39.52
CA TRP A 354 -29.37 10.08 38.11
C TRP A 354 -28.58 9.08 37.25
N SER A 355 -29.08 8.79 36.05
CA SER A 355 -28.45 7.83 35.13
C SER A 355 -27.85 8.51 33.90
N TRP A 356 -26.59 8.18 33.58
CA TRP A 356 -25.90 8.63 32.39
C TRP A 356 -25.52 7.44 31.51
N LYS A 357 -26.17 7.28 30.34
CA LYS A 357 -25.80 6.26 29.33
C LYS A 357 -25.63 4.85 29.93
N GLY A 358 -26.53 4.47 30.84
CA GLY A 358 -26.51 3.18 31.55
C GLY A 358 -25.67 3.14 32.84
N VAL A 359 -24.97 4.21 33.19
CA VAL A 359 -24.21 4.33 34.44
C VAL A 359 -25.02 5.09 35.48
N GLN A 360 -25.18 4.53 36.68
CA GLN A 360 -25.89 5.18 37.79
C GLN A 360 -24.93 6.04 38.62
N LEU A 361 -25.21 7.34 38.71
CA LEU A 361 -24.39 8.35 39.34
C LEU A 361 -25.14 9.00 40.51
N SER A 362 -24.37 9.57 41.44
CA SER A 362 -24.89 10.39 42.53
C SER A 362 -24.04 11.66 42.66
N GLU A 363 -24.66 12.83 42.75
CA GLU A 363 -23.99 14.13 42.88
C GLU A 363 -24.27 14.74 44.25
N CYS A 364 -23.25 15.34 44.86
CA CYS A 364 -23.37 16.25 45.99
C CYS A 364 -22.83 17.62 45.57
N VAL A 365 -23.59 18.69 45.82
CA VAL A 365 -23.20 20.07 45.52
C VAL A 365 -22.83 20.76 46.83
N LEU A 366 -21.62 21.34 46.88
CA LEU A 366 -21.09 22.05 48.04
C LEU A 366 -20.84 23.51 47.67
N SER A 367 -21.60 24.43 48.27
CA SER A 367 -21.39 25.86 48.10
C SER A 367 -20.31 26.35 49.05
N LEU A 368 -19.17 26.79 48.53
CA LEU A 368 -18.05 27.31 49.34
C LEU A 368 -18.31 28.72 49.93
N GLY A 369 -19.40 29.39 49.53
CA GLY A 369 -19.74 30.73 50.01
C GLY A 369 -20.15 30.81 51.48
N SER A 370 -20.48 29.68 52.12
CA SER A 370 -20.86 29.62 53.55
C SER A 370 -19.69 29.33 54.49
N LEU A 371 -18.51 29.04 53.95
CA LEU A 371 -17.29 28.84 54.72
C LEU A 371 -16.56 30.18 54.73
N GLU A 372 -16.45 30.83 55.90
CA GLU A 372 -15.59 32.01 56.12
C GLU A 372 -14.14 31.61 55.83
N LEU A 373 -13.77 31.67 54.56
CA LEU A 373 -12.48 31.30 54.02
C LEU A 373 -11.77 32.58 53.64
N ASP A 374 -10.75 32.94 54.43
CA ASP A 374 -9.83 34.01 54.09
C ASP A 374 -9.29 33.79 52.67
N SER A 375 -9.26 34.87 51.88
CA SER A 375 -8.98 34.87 50.44
C SER A 375 -7.60 34.31 50.05
N THR A 376 -6.72 34.06 51.03
CA THR A 376 -5.35 33.55 50.87
C THR A 376 -5.16 32.12 51.42
N SER A 377 -6.15 31.57 52.14
CA SER A 377 -6.02 30.26 52.76
C SER A 377 -6.24 29.12 51.74
N PRO A 378 -5.36 28.11 51.67
CA PRO A 378 -5.59 26.94 50.84
C PRO A 378 -6.77 26.14 51.38
N ILE A 379 -7.69 25.76 50.50
CA ILE A 379 -8.83 24.89 50.83
C ILE A 379 -8.36 23.44 50.73
N PHE A 380 -8.47 22.69 51.82
CA PHE A 380 -8.13 21.27 51.87
C PHE A 380 -9.40 20.43 51.83
N ILE A 381 -9.60 19.71 50.73
CA ILE A 381 -10.68 18.73 50.59
C ILE A 381 -10.09 17.34 50.80
N SER A 382 -10.61 16.61 51.78
CA SER A 382 -10.22 15.22 52.06
C SER A 382 -11.47 14.34 52.05
N ILE A 383 -11.50 13.36 51.15
CA ILE A 383 -12.61 12.42 50.96
C ILE A 383 -12.09 11.01 51.19
N SER A 384 -12.71 10.28 52.13
CA SER A 384 -12.46 8.84 52.31
C SER A 384 -13.62 8.03 51.73
N TYR A 385 -13.32 7.04 50.92
CA TYR A 385 -14.32 6.24 50.19
C TYR A 385 -13.79 4.85 49.83
N THR A 386 -14.70 3.94 49.48
CA THR A 386 -14.35 2.60 48.96
C THR A 386 -14.29 2.65 47.42
N PRO A 387 -13.10 2.59 46.80
CA PRO A 387 -12.96 2.72 45.36
C PRO A 387 -13.59 1.55 44.61
N ARG A 388 -14.14 1.82 43.42
CA ARG A 388 -14.67 0.82 42.48
C ARG A 388 -14.25 1.18 41.06
N GLU A 389 -14.12 0.16 40.23
CA GLU A 389 -13.87 0.35 38.80
C GLU A 389 -15.08 1.03 38.12
N TYR A 390 -14.79 1.88 37.13
CA TYR A 390 -15.82 2.59 36.38
C TYR A 390 -16.41 1.66 35.31
N PRO A 391 -17.75 1.45 35.28
CA PRO A 391 -18.38 0.62 34.27
C PRO A 391 -18.34 1.28 32.88
N SER A 392 -18.30 0.49 31.82
CA SER A 392 -18.32 1.01 30.44
C SER A 392 -19.71 1.61 30.12
N PRO A 393 -19.78 2.88 29.68
CA PRO A 393 -21.03 3.51 29.28
C PRO A 393 -21.53 2.95 27.93
N ASN A 394 -22.85 2.88 27.77
CA ASN A 394 -23.50 2.45 26.52
C ASN A 394 -23.63 3.63 25.55
N ILE A 395 -22.77 3.66 24.54
CA ILE A 395 -22.65 4.76 23.59
C ILE A 395 -22.59 4.20 22.19
N GLU A 396 -23.43 4.73 21.31
CA GLU A 396 -23.33 4.50 19.87
C GLU A 396 -22.13 5.28 19.33
N GLU A 397 -21.09 4.57 18.92
CA GLU A 397 -19.92 5.18 18.32
C GLU A 397 -20.22 5.65 16.90
N ARG A 398 -19.81 6.88 16.60
CA ARG A 398 -19.81 7.43 15.25
C ARG A 398 -18.38 7.65 14.82
N ARG A 399 -17.89 6.76 13.95
CA ARG A 399 -16.53 6.81 13.38
C ARG A 399 -16.45 7.85 12.25
N ILE A 400 -15.26 8.39 12.02
CA ILE A 400 -15.03 9.49 11.08
C ILE A 400 -14.65 8.93 9.72
N VAL A 401 -15.37 9.32 8.67
CA VAL A 401 -14.99 9.01 7.29
C VAL A 401 -15.05 10.26 6.43
N CYS A 402 -13.88 10.75 6.01
CA CYS A 402 -13.77 11.84 5.05
C CYS A 402 -13.68 11.32 3.61
N TYR A 403 -14.65 11.73 2.77
CA TYR A 403 -14.72 11.31 1.37
C TYR A 403 -13.61 11.89 0.49
N GLU A 404 -13.17 13.12 0.72
CA GLU A 404 -12.11 13.77 -0.08
C GLU A 404 -10.81 12.95 -0.03
N SER A 405 -10.41 12.51 1.16
CA SER A 405 -9.26 11.63 1.34
C SER A 405 -9.43 10.26 0.69
N LEU A 406 -10.66 9.75 0.54
CA LEU A 406 -10.90 8.50 -0.20
C LEU A 406 -10.68 8.69 -1.70
N VAL A 407 -11.12 9.83 -2.26
CA VAL A 407 -10.92 10.14 -3.69
C VAL A 407 -9.43 10.25 -4.02
N ASP A 408 -8.64 10.92 -3.17
CA ASP A 408 -7.19 11.04 -3.35
C ASP A 408 -6.50 9.68 -3.39
N ILE A 409 -6.84 8.79 -2.45
CA ILE A 409 -6.31 7.42 -2.40
C ILE A 409 -6.68 6.67 -3.69
N ILE A 410 -7.93 6.78 -4.14
CA ILE A 410 -8.41 6.11 -5.36
C ILE A 410 -7.65 6.62 -6.59
N MET A 411 -7.52 7.94 -6.74
CA MET A 411 -6.82 8.56 -7.86
C MET A 411 -5.34 8.18 -7.88
N GLN A 412 -4.70 8.07 -6.71
CA GLN A 412 -3.33 7.58 -6.59
C GLN A 412 -3.19 6.16 -7.14
N TYR A 413 -4.06 5.23 -6.77
CA TYR A 413 -4.01 3.84 -7.26
C TYR A 413 -4.31 3.71 -8.76
N ILE A 414 -5.21 4.54 -9.30
CA ILE A 414 -5.48 4.59 -10.75
C ILE A 414 -4.24 5.08 -11.50
N SER A 415 -3.62 6.17 -11.02
CA SER A 415 -2.39 6.71 -11.61
C SER A 415 -1.25 5.68 -11.60
N ILE A 416 -1.08 4.97 -10.49
CA ILE A 416 -0.12 3.85 -10.37
C ILE A 416 -0.43 2.76 -11.42
N GLY A 417 -1.70 2.34 -11.54
CA GLY A 417 -2.11 1.32 -12.50
C GLY A 417 -1.79 1.71 -13.95
N ILE A 418 -2.06 2.96 -14.33
CA ILE A 418 -1.74 3.49 -15.67
C ILE A 418 -0.23 3.50 -15.91
N ALA A 419 0.56 3.97 -14.93
CA ALA A 419 2.02 3.99 -15.02
C ALA A 419 2.61 2.57 -15.20
N TYR A 420 2.01 1.57 -14.58
CA TYR A 420 2.42 0.17 -14.72
C TYR A 420 2.08 -0.43 -16.07
N ILE A 421 0.90 -0.13 -16.63
CA ILE A 421 0.61 -0.52 -18.02
C ILE A 421 1.65 0.06 -18.97
N TYR A 422 1.97 1.35 -18.83
CA TYR A 422 2.95 1.98 -19.69
C TYR A 422 4.34 1.34 -19.54
N SER A 423 4.80 1.16 -18.30
CA SER A 423 6.17 0.72 -18.02
C SER A 423 6.38 -0.78 -18.27
N PHE A 424 5.37 -1.61 -18.03
CA PHE A 424 5.53 -3.07 -18.02
C PHE A 424 4.82 -3.80 -19.17
N LEU A 425 3.85 -3.17 -19.83
CA LEU A 425 3.20 -3.73 -21.02
C LEU A 425 3.62 -2.98 -22.28
N PHE A 426 3.48 -1.65 -22.30
CA PHE A 426 3.70 -0.87 -23.51
C PHE A 426 5.18 -0.82 -23.92
N LEU A 427 6.08 -0.38 -23.04
CA LEU A 427 7.51 -0.28 -23.39
C LEU A 427 8.13 -1.64 -23.77
N PRO A 428 7.96 -2.73 -22.99
CA PRO A 428 8.48 -4.03 -23.38
C PRO A 428 7.81 -4.59 -24.65
N GLY A 429 6.52 -4.31 -24.86
CA GLY A 429 5.80 -4.70 -26.08
C GLY A 429 6.37 -4.04 -27.34
N VAL A 430 6.64 -2.73 -27.28
CA VAL A 430 7.31 -1.99 -28.37
C VAL A 430 8.71 -2.55 -28.61
N TYR A 431 9.46 -2.87 -27.55
CA TYR A 431 10.78 -3.47 -27.68
C TYR A 431 10.73 -4.86 -28.34
N LEU A 432 9.78 -5.71 -27.98
CA LEU A 432 9.58 -7.01 -28.63
C LEU A 432 9.20 -6.87 -30.11
N ALA A 433 8.37 -5.89 -30.46
CA ALA A 433 8.09 -5.58 -31.87
C ALA A 433 9.36 -5.13 -32.62
N ALA A 434 10.22 -4.33 -31.97
CA ALA A 434 11.52 -3.98 -32.54
C ALA A 434 12.43 -5.21 -32.73
N LEU A 435 12.50 -6.12 -31.75
CA LEU A 435 13.29 -7.35 -31.88
C LEU A 435 12.78 -8.28 -32.97
N THR A 436 11.45 -8.44 -33.11
CA THR A 436 10.88 -9.28 -34.19
C THR A 436 11.15 -8.69 -35.57
N THR A 437 11.09 -7.36 -35.72
CA THR A 437 11.41 -6.68 -36.99
C THR A 437 12.90 -6.75 -37.32
N MET A 438 13.78 -6.63 -36.32
CA MET A 438 15.22 -6.89 -36.49
C MET A 438 15.50 -8.35 -36.87
N ALA A 439 14.82 -9.32 -36.23
CA ALA A 439 14.94 -10.73 -36.59
C ALA A 439 14.52 -10.98 -38.04
N ALA A 440 13.40 -10.38 -38.47
CA ALA A 440 12.94 -10.47 -39.84
C ALA A 440 13.89 -9.80 -40.85
N SER A 441 14.52 -8.67 -40.49
CA SER A 441 15.47 -8.00 -41.38
C SER A 441 16.75 -8.82 -41.57
N LEU A 442 17.28 -9.42 -40.50
CA LEU A 442 18.42 -10.33 -40.57
C LEU A 442 18.08 -11.60 -41.36
N ALA A 443 16.86 -12.15 -41.19
CA ALA A 443 16.40 -13.29 -41.98
C ALA A 443 16.40 -13.01 -43.49
N ARG A 444 16.06 -11.77 -43.90
CA ARG A 444 16.14 -11.35 -45.31
C ARG A 444 17.57 -11.34 -45.84
N VAL A 445 18.54 -10.91 -45.02
CA VAL A 445 19.97 -10.94 -45.38
C VAL A 445 20.45 -12.38 -45.57
N LEU A 446 19.96 -13.33 -44.76
CA LEU A 446 20.26 -14.77 -44.88
C LEU A 446 19.57 -15.44 -46.09
N GLY A 447 18.83 -14.67 -46.90
CA GLY A 447 18.16 -15.14 -48.10
C GLY A 447 16.75 -15.69 -47.87
N GLY A 448 16.14 -15.39 -46.71
CA GLY A 448 14.73 -15.66 -46.41
C GLY A 448 13.81 -14.56 -46.93
N GLY A 449 12.97 -14.88 -47.90
CA GLY A 449 11.99 -13.99 -48.51
C GLY A 449 10.68 -13.88 -47.73
N ALA A 450 10.70 -13.77 -46.39
CA ALA A 450 9.49 -13.57 -45.62
C ALA A 450 8.86 -12.19 -45.96
N ARG A 451 7.87 -12.18 -46.86
CA ARG A 451 6.88 -11.11 -46.96
C ARG A 451 5.97 -11.23 -45.74
N LEU A 452 6.44 -10.74 -44.59
CA LEU A 452 5.57 -10.43 -43.46
C LEU A 452 4.61 -9.33 -43.93
N ARG A 453 3.44 -9.73 -44.44
CA ARG A 453 2.28 -8.84 -44.50
C ARG A 453 1.78 -8.74 -43.07
N LEU A 454 2.25 -7.72 -42.35
CA LEU A 454 1.54 -7.20 -41.20
C LEU A 454 0.17 -6.76 -41.73
N ILE A 455 -0.89 -7.35 -41.18
CA ILE A 455 -2.29 -6.97 -41.44
C ILE A 455 -2.50 -5.58 -40.84
#